data_AF-A0A0D3LAJ2-F1
#
_entry.id   AF-A0A0D3LAJ2-F1
#
_cell.length_a   1.000
_cell.length_b   1.000
_cell.length_c   1.000
_cell.angle_alpha   90.00
_cell.angle_beta   90.00
_cell.angle_gamma   90.00
#
_symmetry.space_group_name_H-M   'P 1'
#
loop_
_entity.id
_entity.type
_entity.pdbx_description
1 polymer ?
#
loop_
_entity_poly.entity_id
_entity_poly.type
_entity_poly.pdbx_seq_one_letter_code
_entity_poly.pdbx_strand_id
1 'polypeptide(L)' 'MEISKEEFDDKFREVLDSLLEGMAENHEIDVKKFYGLAIFMENLTFFSPVIYDLLENAKKS' A
#
# COMPACT_ATOMS: atom_id res chain seq x y z
N MET A 1 16.38 -10.71 -4.14
CA MET A 1 15.75 -10.95 -2.83
C MET A 1 14.50 -11.77 -3.08
N GLU A 2 14.47 -13.00 -2.58
CA GLU A 2 13.21 -13.74 -2.47
C GLU A 2 12.52 -13.23 -1.20
N ILE A 3 11.62 -12.26 -1.38
CA ILE A 3 10.68 -11.85 -0.34
C ILE A 3 9.51 -12.83 -0.39
N SER A 4 9.05 -13.34 0.74
CA SER A 4 7.87 -14.22 0.74
C SER A 4 6.60 -13.40 0.44
N LYS A 5 5.51 -14.08 0.07
CA LYS A 5 4.22 -13.41 -0.17
C LYS A 5 3.70 -12.70 1.10
N GLU A 6 3.83 -13.36 2.26
CA GLU A 6 3.51 -12.78 3.56
C GLU A 6 4.38 -11.55 3.87
N GLU A 7 5.69 -11.65 3.69
CA GLU A 7 6.61 -10.53 3.95
C GLU A 7 6.35 -9.35 2.99
N PHE A 8 5.93 -9.64 1.76
CA PHE A 8 5.53 -8.62 0.81
C PHE A 8 4.23 -7.93 1.26
N ASP A 9 3.22 -8.70 1.66
CA ASP A 9 1.94 -8.17 2.12
C ASP A 9 2.09 -7.27 3.35
N ASP A 10 2.91 -7.69 4.32
CA ASP A 10 3.22 -6.89 5.51
C ASP A 10 3.93 -5.59 5.13
N LYS A 11 4.99 -5.65 4.32
CA LYS A 11 5.70 -4.44 3.88
C LYS A 11 4.85 -3.53 3.02
N PHE A 12 3.97 -4.09 2.20
CA PHE A 12 3.06 -3.30 1.37
C PHE A 12 2.12 -2.49 2.25
N ARG A 13 1.56 -3.11 3.31
CA ARG A 13 0.76 -2.40 4.32
C ARG A 13 1.57 -1.33 5.04
N GLU A 14 2.78 -1.64 5.51
CA GLU A 14 3.65 -0.66 6.19
C GLU A 14 3.95 0.57 5.33
N VAL A 15 4.14 0.38 4.02
CA VAL A 15 4.35 1.48 3.07
C VAL A 15 3.09 2.32 2.92
N LEU A 16 1.91 1.71 2.81
CA LEU A 16 0.64 2.43 2.73
C LEU A 16 0.38 3.25 4.00
N ASP A 17 0.64 2.66 5.18
CA ASP A 17 0.51 3.35 6.47
C ASP A 17 1.46 4.54 6.56
N SER A 18 2.74 4.35 6.19
CA SER A 18 3.75 5.42 6.16
C SER A 18 3.35 6.57 5.22
N LEU A 19 2.71 6.26 4.09
CA LEU A 19 2.20 7.28 3.17
C LEU A 19 1.04 8.05 3.79
N LEU A 20 0.12 7.38 4.48
CA LEU A 20 -1.00 8.02 5.17
C LEU A 20 -0.53 8.93 6.30
N GLU A 21 0.44 8.47 7.10
CA GLU A 21 1.07 9.28 8.16
C GLU A 21 1.72 10.53 7.58
N GLY A 22 2.57 10.39 6.56
CA GLY A 22 3.24 11.52 5.92
C GLY A 22 2.28 12.52 5.28
N MET A 23 1.14 12.06 4.76
CA MET A 23 0.08 12.95 4.27
C MET A 23 -0.64 13.68 5.41
N ALA A 24 -0.91 13.00 6.53
CA ALA A 24 -1.58 13.58 7.68
C ALA A 24 -0.77 14.68 8.38
N GLU A 25 0.56 14.67 8.24
CA GLU A 25 1.45 15.73 8.76
C GLU A 25 1.26 17.08 8.05
N ASN A 26 0.59 17.13 6.90
CA ASN A 26 0.32 18.38 6.20
C ASN A 26 -0.82 19.18 6.88
N HIS A 27 -0.47 20.32 7.47
CA HIS A 27 -1.41 21.22 8.16
C HIS A 27 -2.51 21.81 7.25
N GLU A 28 -2.36 21.78 5.93
CA GLU A 28 -3.36 22.24 4.96
C GLU A 28 -4.32 21.13 4.51
N ILE A 29 -4.21 19.92 5.07
CA ILE A 29 -4.98 18.78 4.59
C ILE A 29 -6.48 18.93 4.86
N ASP A 30 -7.28 18.73 3.81
CA ASP A 30 -8.73 18.59 3.95
C ASP A 30 -9.06 17.20 4.51
N VAL A 31 -9.55 17.18 5.75
CA VAL A 31 -9.86 15.93 6.48
C VAL A 31 -10.83 15.02 5.73
N LYS A 32 -11.83 15.58 5.03
CA LYS A 32 -12.82 14.77 4.30
C LYS A 32 -12.20 14.11 3.08
N LYS A 33 -11.36 14.84 2.35
CA LYS A 33 -10.62 14.30 1.20
C LYS A 33 -9.60 13.26 1.66
N PHE A 34 -8.88 13.53 2.74
CA PHE A 34 -7.93 12.58 3.33
C PHE A 34 -8.63 11.28 3.74
N TYR A 35 -9.78 11.36 4.41
CA TYR A 35 -10.54 10.19 4.82
C TYR A 35 -10.92 9.28 3.62
N GLY A 36 -11.37 9.88 2.52
CA GLY A 36 -11.65 9.12 1.30
C GLY A 36 -10.42 8.44 0.71
N LEU A 37 -9.26 9.11 0.75
CA LEU A 37 -8.00 8.55 0.31
C LEU A 37 -7.52 7.42 1.22
N ALA A 38 -7.65 7.57 2.54
CA ALA A 38 -7.31 6.55 3.51
C ALA A 38 -8.08 5.25 3.28
N ILE A 39 -9.41 5.34 3.09
CA ILE A 39 -10.24 4.18 2.74
C ILE A 39 -9.78 3.55 1.42
N PHE A 40 -9.46 4.37 0.41
CA PHE A 40 -8.98 3.85 -0.86
C PHE A 40 -7.67 3.07 -0.68
N MET A 41 -6.70 3.61 0.08
CA MET A 41 -5.42 2.96 0.34
C MET A 41 -5.56 1.69 1.19
N GLU A 42 -6.39 1.69 2.23
CA GLU A 42 -6.69 0.46 2.99
C GLU A 42 -7.25 -0.64 2.09
N ASN A 43 -8.14 -0.29 1.15
CA ASN A 43 -8.68 -1.25 0.19
C ASN A 43 -7.62 -1.75 -0.81
N LEU A 44 -6.59 -0.95 -1.12
CA LEU A 44 -5.47 -1.41 -1.96
C LEU A 44 -4.71 -2.57 -1.31
N THR A 45 -4.64 -2.61 0.02
CA THR A 45 -3.99 -3.72 0.75
C THR A 45 -4.58 -5.08 0.38
N PHE A 46 -5.87 -5.16 0.06
CA PHE A 46 -6.52 -6.39 -0.40
C PHE A 46 -5.93 -6.94 -1.72
N PHE A 47 -5.36 -6.06 -2.54
CA PHE A 47 -4.76 -6.41 -3.83
C PHE A 47 -3.28 -6.76 -3.74
N SER A 48 -2.65 -6.65 -2.56
CA SER A 48 -1.23 -6.99 -2.37
C SER A 48 -0.85 -8.38 -2.91
N PRO A 49 -1.65 -9.45 -2.67
CA PRO A 49 -1.39 -10.76 -3.25
C PRO A 49 -1.32 -10.78 -4.77
N VAL A 50 -2.17 -9.99 -5.43
CA VAL A 50 -2.23 -9.89 -6.89
C VAL A 50 -1.02 -9.13 -7.42
N ILE A 51 -0.60 -8.07 -6.74
CA ILE A 51 0.59 -7.29 -7.10
C ILE A 51 1.84 -8.16 -7.01
N TYR A 52 1.98 -8.95 -5.93
CA TYR A 52 3.08 -9.90 -5.78
C TYR A 52 3.12 -10.91 -6.93
N ASP A 53 1.98 -11.53 -7.26
CA ASP A 53 1.90 -12.53 -8.33
C ASP A 53 2.25 -11.92 -9.71
N LEU A 54 1.83 -10.67 -9.97
CA LEU A 54 2.20 -9.94 -11.19
C LEU A 54 3.71 -9.67 -11.27
N LEU A 55 4.34 -9.28 -10.16
CA LEU A 55 5.79 -9.05 -10.09
C LEU A 55 6.57 -10.34 -10.34
N GLU A 56 6.14 -11.45 -9.75
CA GLU A 56 6.76 -12.76 -9.96
C GLU A 56 6.62 -13.26 -11.40
N ASN A 57 5.48 -13.02 -12.04
CA ASN A 57 5.27 -13.37 -13.45
C ASN A 57 6.11 -12.49 -14.39
N ALA A 58 6.24 -11.20 -14.09
CA ALA A 58 7.06 -10.28 -14.87
C ALA A 58 8.56 -10.65 -14.85
N LYS A 59 9.08 -11.14 -13.73
CA LYS A 59 10.48 -11.63 -13.63
C LYS A 59 10.76 -12.90 -14.43
N LYS A 60 9.71 -13.68 -14.73
CA LYS A 60 9.81 -14.95 -15.48
C LYS A 60 9.68 -14.78 -16.98
N SER A 61 9.26 -13.60 -17.45
CA SER A 61 9.15 -13.23 -18.87
C SER A 61 10.46 -12.65 -19.38
#